data_AF-A0AAN8PJ07-F1
#
_entry.id   AF-A0AAN8PJ07-F1
#
_cell.length_a   1.000
_cell.length_b   1.000
_cell.length_c   1.000
_cell.angle_alpha   90.00
_cell.angle_beta   90.00
_cell.angle_gamma   90.00
#
_symmetry.space_group_name_H-M   'P 1'
#
loop_
_entity.id
_entity.type
_entity.pdbx_description
1 polymer ?
#
loop_
_entity_poly.entity_id
_entity_poly.type
_entity_poly.pdbx_seq_one_letter_code
_entity_poly.pdbx_strand_id
1 'polypeptide(L)'
;MFSKLSDRNPSMGPRADPRGKKTKATNFSTFINQDYTNLEPGYRSAVQENALIISLQMFNLILEKCVSLLCKQLDNPIEMKNRLVVDDVDVLLPAIKVWCDWLICHVNVWNPPPSCSEYRVGSAGDAWNRLALLVNLLEKLDHRKTTLATAHKEGLEVVRLPEDATLTGFTPLMLSDQDQIYTSSKNDMELAQCCLRIRKILFVGTVFLCGTEPPVLKVQKYDNYTEYVSVVDSSGHSQSSPTEDQSDAELVVESFSEEESDDQLNNSDDKSKTEPPLSLDSLEMATSPSAVETRRLLIRKEELEKKHQRQERHRKRVQAILQQSGLSVVIEVKPKYLVPDTNCFIDYLELLKKIATSCAPGMEPYYILTIPLIVLNELEGLARGGRDRDLSHLSRTEQEHAADVSGSARTALSYLRSPPRSLPTIRCVTTRGKFINSFTTFVVEDDIDKDLKNDDRVLATCISLCRNSGKEQTKPGDPRHLVRKVVLLTEDRNLRVKALARDVPVREVPDFAQWAGLG
;
A
#
# COMPACT_ATOMS: atom_id res chain seq x y z
N MET A 1 -20.95 9.45 -70.41
CA MET A 1 -21.86 10.59 -70.16
C MET A 1 -21.21 11.47 -69.10
N PHE A 2 -20.76 12.65 -69.52
CA PHE A 2 -20.47 13.90 -68.77
C PHE A 2 -20.03 13.82 -67.29
N SER A 3 -18.81 14.24 -66.89
CA SER A 3 -18.23 15.60 -66.90
C SER A 3 -18.60 16.47 -65.68
N LYS A 4 -17.55 16.77 -64.89
CA LYS A 4 -17.18 18.08 -64.28
C LYS A 4 -17.88 18.62 -63.02
N LEU A 5 -17.00 18.96 -62.05
CA LEU A 5 -16.85 20.23 -61.29
C LEU A 5 -18.04 20.65 -60.41
N SER A 6 -17.91 21.35 -59.27
CA SER A 6 -16.88 21.84 -58.36
C SER A 6 -17.70 22.56 -57.26
N ASP A 7 -17.07 22.89 -56.12
CA ASP A 7 -17.42 24.01 -55.23
C ASP A 7 -18.61 23.86 -54.24
N ARG A 8 -18.31 23.58 -52.95
CA ARG A 8 -18.25 24.61 -51.86
C ARG A 8 -18.27 24.03 -50.44
N ASN A 9 -17.44 24.66 -49.59
CA ASN A 9 -17.47 24.83 -48.13
C ASN A 9 -17.03 23.69 -47.18
N PRO A 10 -15.90 23.87 -46.47
CA PRO A 10 -15.61 23.22 -45.20
C PRO A 10 -16.02 24.15 -44.04
N SER A 11 -17.20 23.95 -43.49
CA SER A 11 -17.54 24.51 -42.17
C SER A 11 -18.50 23.59 -41.45
N MET A 12 -17.99 22.85 -40.47
CA MET A 12 -18.67 22.42 -39.24
C MET A 12 -17.68 21.52 -38.49
N GLY A 13 -16.92 22.12 -37.58
CA GLY A 13 -16.21 21.37 -36.54
C GLY A 13 -17.21 20.59 -35.68
N PRO A 14 -16.78 19.50 -35.01
CA PRO A 14 -17.68 18.71 -34.20
C PRO A 14 -18.19 19.55 -33.02
N ARG A 15 -19.52 19.69 -32.97
CA ARG A 15 -20.26 20.28 -31.85
C ARG A 15 -19.80 19.67 -30.53
N ALA A 16 -19.38 20.52 -29.60
CA ALA A 16 -19.05 20.15 -28.23
C ALA A 16 -20.25 19.45 -27.57
N ASP A 17 -20.08 18.15 -27.30
CA ASP A 17 -21.07 17.32 -26.62
C ASP A 17 -21.09 17.62 -25.10
N PRO A 18 -22.23 18.02 -24.51
CA PRO A 18 -22.36 18.25 -23.07
C PRO A 18 -22.11 16.99 -22.21
N ARG A 19 -22.07 15.80 -22.81
CA ARG A 19 -21.84 14.52 -22.11
C ARG A 19 -20.44 14.37 -21.53
N GLY A 20 -19.44 15.07 -22.06
CA GLY A 20 -18.09 15.11 -21.47
C GLY A 20 -18.03 15.80 -20.10
N LYS A 21 -19.00 16.67 -19.78
CA LYS A 21 -19.05 17.41 -18.51
C LYS A 21 -19.76 16.62 -17.40
N LYS A 22 -20.78 15.83 -17.73
CA LYS A 22 -21.45 14.93 -16.76
C LYS A 22 -20.51 13.84 -16.26
N THR A 23 -19.70 13.26 -17.15
CA THR A 23 -18.72 12.20 -16.82
C THR A 23 -17.66 12.68 -15.82
N LYS A 24 -17.31 13.97 -15.82
CA LYS A 24 -16.35 14.57 -14.88
C LYS A 24 -16.91 14.67 -13.45
N ALA A 25 -18.20 14.94 -13.28
CA ALA A 25 -18.85 15.02 -11.98
C ALA A 25 -19.19 13.64 -11.39
N THR A 26 -19.44 12.63 -12.23
CA THR A 26 -19.81 11.29 -11.77
C THR A 26 -18.68 10.59 -11.00
N ASN A 27 -17.43 10.70 -11.47
CA ASN A 27 -16.28 10.13 -10.77
C ASN A 27 -16.08 10.73 -9.38
N PHE A 28 -16.32 12.04 -9.25
CA PHE A 28 -16.24 12.78 -8.00
C PHE A 28 -17.36 12.43 -7.00
N SER A 29 -18.56 12.08 -7.48
CA SER A 29 -19.71 11.72 -6.62
C SER A 29 -19.60 10.34 -5.98
N THR A 30 -18.89 9.40 -6.61
CA THR A 30 -18.69 8.04 -6.06
C THR A 30 -17.83 8.05 -4.80
N PHE A 31 -17.03 9.09 -4.58
CA PHE A 31 -16.23 9.24 -3.38
C PHE A 31 -17.08 9.51 -2.12
N ILE A 32 -18.23 10.19 -2.24
CA ILE A 32 -18.85 10.91 -1.11
C ILE A 32 -19.99 10.15 -0.39
N ASN A 33 -20.39 8.96 -0.85
CA ASN A 33 -21.57 8.25 -0.30
C ASN A 33 -21.25 7.17 0.77
N GLN A 34 -20.08 7.20 1.41
CA GLN A 34 -19.77 6.32 2.54
C GLN A 34 -19.31 7.15 3.74
N ASP A 35 -20.01 6.97 4.87
CA ASP A 35 -19.90 7.74 6.11
C ASP A 35 -18.46 8.04 6.56
N TYR A 36 -18.09 9.33 6.53
CA TYR A 36 -16.73 9.83 6.77
C TYR A 36 -16.33 10.01 8.24
N THR A 37 -17.03 9.41 9.19
CA THR A 37 -16.84 9.79 10.60
C THR A 37 -16.06 8.83 11.48
N ASN A 38 -15.53 7.68 10.99
CA ASN A 38 -14.86 6.70 11.90
C ASN A 38 -13.65 5.91 11.33
N LEU A 39 -12.97 6.34 10.26
CA LEU A 39 -11.77 5.66 9.77
C LEU A 39 -10.49 6.38 10.24
N GLU A 40 -9.57 5.65 10.86
CA GLU A 40 -8.26 6.17 11.27
C GLU A 40 -7.44 6.69 10.06
N PRO A 41 -6.60 7.73 10.24
CA PRO A 41 -5.77 8.27 9.17
C PRO A 41 -4.90 7.18 8.52
N GLY A 42 -4.97 7.06 7.19
CA GLY A 42 -4.15 6.11 6.43
C GLY A 42 -4.84 4.80 6.03
N TYR A 43 -6.10 4.57 6.41
CA TYR A 43 -6.86 3.38 6.00
C TYR A 43 -7.80 3.66 4.82
N ARG A 44 -7.52 3.06 3.65
CA ARG A 44 -8.37 3.13 2.44
C ARG A 44 -9.00 1.78 2.15
N SER A 45 -10.30 1.75 1.85
CA SER A 45 -10.95 0.53 1.34
C SER A 45 -10.42 0.20 -0.06
N ALA A 46 -10.51 -1.06 -0.48
CA ALA A 46 -10.08 -1.46 -1.82
C ALA A 46 -10.82 -0.69 -2.94
N VAL A 47 -12.08 -0.33 -2.71
CA VAL A 47 -12.88 0.47 -3.66
C VAL A 47 -12.36 1.90 -3.72
N GLN A 48 -12.04 2.50 -2.57
CA GLN A 48 -11.45 3.84 -2.49
C GLN A 48 -10.06 3.89 -3.14
N GLU A 49 -9.24 2.87 -2.88
CA GLU A 49 -7.91 2.72 -3.49
C GLU A 49 -8.01 2.65 -5.02
N ASN A 50 -8.88 1.77 -5.54
CA ASN A 50 -9.08 1.62 -6.99
C ASN A 50 -9.67 2.89 -7.63
N ALA A 51 -10.62 3.56 -6.98
CA ALA A 51 -11.18 4.81 -7.47
C ALA A 51 -10.11 5.91 -7.53
N LEU A 52 -9.24 5.98 -6.51
CA LEU A 52 -8.13 6.93 -6.49
C LEU A 52 -7.10 6.62 -7.59
N ILE A 53 -6.75 5.34 -7.79
CA ILE A 53 -5.84 4.94 -8.86
C ILE A 53 -6.41 5.32 -10.24
N ILE A 54 -7.66 4.98 -10.54
CA ILE A 54 -8.29 5.29 -11.83
C ILE A 54 -8.34 6.80 -12.06
N SER A 55 -8.72 7.57 -11.03
CA SER A 55 -8.80 9.02 -11.12
C SER A 55 -7.43 9.66 -11.32
N LEU A 56 -6.38 9.17 -10.64
CA LEU A 56 -4.99 9.57 -10.87
C LEU A 56 -4.48 9.19 -12.26
N GLN A 57 -4.89 8.05 -12.83
CA GLN A 57 -4.55 7.71 -14.22
C GLN A 57 -5.20 8.66 -15.22
N MET A 58 -6.45 9.07 -14.98
CA MET A 58 -7.09 10.09 -15.82
C MET A 58 -6.38 11.44 -15.71
N PHE A 59 -5.96 11.82 -14.51
CA PHE A 59 -5.16 13.02 -14.28
C PHE A 59 -3.79 12.92 -14.97
N ASN A 60 -3.13 11.77 -14.89
CA ASN A 60 -1.85 11.47 -15.56
C ASN A 60 -1.93 11.74 -17.07
N LEU A 61 -3.01 11.30 -17.74
CA LEU A 61 -3.21 11.53 -19.17
C LEU A 61 -3.38 13.02 -19.52
N ILE A 62 -4.08 13.77 -18.67
CA ILE A 62 -4.24 15.23 -18.83
C ILE A 62 -2.87 15.91 -18.68
N LEU A 63 -2.09 15.52 -17.68
CA LEU A 63 -0.73 16.02 -17.45
C LEU A 63 0.19 15.67 -18.62
N GLU A 64 0.19 14.42 -19.10
CA GLU A 64 0.98 13.97 -20.25
C GLU A 64 0.72 14.85 -21.47
N LYS A 65 -0.55 15.09 -21.80
CA LYS A 65 -0.90 15.91 -22.95
C LYS A 65 -0.47 17.36 -22.76
N CYS A 66 -0.70 17.93 -21.57
CA CYS A 66 -0.32 19.30 -21.25
C CYS A 66 1.20 19.52 -21.32
N VAL A 67 1.97 18.62 -20.70
CA VAL A 67 3.45 18.61 -20.75
C VAL A 67 3.94 18.50 -22.19
N SER A 68 3.40 17.57 -22.98
CA SER A 68 3.81 17.40 -24.38
C SER A 68 3.58 18.67 -25.21
N LEU A 69 2.47 19.37 -24.99
CA LEU A 69 2.18 20.64 -25.68
C LEU A 69 3.09 21.77 -25.21
N LEU A 70 3.34 21.87 -23.91
CA LEU A 70 4.23 22.89 -23.33
C LEU A 70 5.69 22.69 -23.76
N CYS A 71 6.21 21.46 -23.79
CA CYS A 71 7.53 21.18 -24.35
C CYS A 71 7.63 21.66 -25.80
N LYS A 72 6.66 21.30 -26.66
CA LYS A 72 6.64 21.75 -28.06
C LYS A 72 6.60 23.27 -28.21
N GLN A 73 5.85 23.94 -27.34
CA GLN A 73 5.79 25.41 -27.30
C GLN A 73 7.13 26.02 -26.89
N LEU A 74 7.83 25.45 -25.92
CA LEU A 74 9.09 25.96 -25.41
C LEU A 74 10.25 25.70 -26.38
N ASP A 75 10.22 24.55 -27.07
CA ASP A 75 11.19 24.18 -28.11
C ASP A 75 11.01 25.00 -29.39
N ASN A 76 9.77 25.37 -29.72
CA ASN A 76 9.42 26.21 -30.87
C ASN A 76 8.60 27.43 -30.40
N PRO A 77 9.26 28.48 -29.87
CA PRO A 77 8.57 29.66 -29.39
C PRO A 77 7.94 30.41 -30.57
N ILE A 78 6.67 30.11 -30.85
CA ILE A 78 5.85 30.92 -31.74
C ILE A 78 5.64 32.27 -31.05
N GLU A 79 5.78 33.37 -31.78
CA GLU A 79 5.54 34.72 -31.26
C GLU A 79 4.05 34.87 -30.90
N MET A 80 3.70 34.53 -29.66
CA MET A 80 2.34 34.64 -29.14
C MET A 80 2.11 36.07 -28.66
N LYS A 81 1.54 36.91 -29.52
CA LYS A 81 1.11 38.25 -29.14
C LYS A 81 -0.06 38.13 -28.17
N ASN A 82 0.20 38.42 -26.89
CA ASN A 82 -0.75 38.49 -25.78
C ASN A 82 -1.24 37.15 -25.20
N ARG A 83 -0.62 36.01 -25.54
CA ARG A 83 -0.93 34.71 -24.91
C ARG A 83 0.30 34.10 -24.25
N LEU A 84 0.09 33.44 -23.12
CA LEU A 84 1.15 32.78 -22.37
C LEU A 84 1.32 31.30 -22.77
N VAL A 85 0.22 30.66 -23.20
CA VAL A 85 0.17 29.26 -23.59
C VAL A 85 -0.66 29.06 -24.86
N VAL A 86 -0.42 27.97 -25.59
CA VAL A 86 -1.27 27.57 -26.73
C VAL A 86 -2.70 27.22 -26.30
N ASP A 87 -3.66 27.37 -27.21
CA ASP A 87 -5.09 27.16 -26.96
C ASP A 87 -5.40 25.79 -26.36
N ASP A 88 -4.75 24.73 -26.86
CA ASP A 88 -4.91 23.38 -26.32
C ASP A 88 -4.46 23.27 -24.85
N VAL A 89 -3.43 24.00 -24.44
CA VAL A 89 -2.97 24.03 -23.04
C VAL A 89 -3.96 24.81 -22.18
N ASP A 90 -4.44 25.96 -22.67
CA ASP A 90 -5.42 26.77 -21.93
C ASP A 90 -6.72 26.00 -21.65
N VAL A 91 -7.12 25.07 -22.54
CA VAL A 91 -8.26 24.17 -22.32
C VAL A 91 -8.00 23.12 -21.23
N LEU A 92 -6.76 22.69 -21.03
CA LEU A 92 -6.38 21.66 -20.06
C LEU A 92 -6.12 22.22 -18.66
N LEU A 93 -5.58 23.45 -18.57
CA LEU A 93 -5.22 24.10 -17.30
C LEU A 93 -6.36 24.15 -16.27
N PRO A 94 -7.62 24.47 -16.61
CA PRO A 94 -8.74 24.45 -15.66
C PRO A 94 -8.90 23.10 -14.95
N ALA A 95 -8.78 21.99 -15.70
CA ALA A 95 -8.94 20.65 -15.15
C ALA A 95 -7.77 20.28 -14.22
N ILE A 96 -6.55 20.68 -14.59
CA ILE A 96 -5.35 20.46 -13.76
C ILE A 96 -5.46 21.27 -12.47
N LYS A 97 -5.86 22.54 -12.57
CA LYS A 97 -6.06 23.42 -11.41
C LYS A 97 -7.09 22.84 -10.45
N VAL A 98 -8.24 22.37 -10.93
CA VAL A 98 -9.28 21.76 -10.09
C VAL A 98 -8.77 20.49 -9.39
N TRP A 99 -7.96 19.69 -10.07
CA TRP A 99 -7.29 18.54 -9.46
C TRP A 99 -6.32 18.97 -8.35
N CYS A 100 -5.52 20.02 -8.59
CA CYS A 100 -4.65 20.60 -7.58
C CYS A 100 -5.42 21.12 -6.35
N ASP A 101 -6.57 21.76 -6.55
CA ASP A 101 -7.43 22.20 -5.45
C ASP A 101 -7.97 20.99 -4.64
N TRP A 102 -8.39 19.92 -5.33
CA TRP A 102 -8.81 18.68 -4.66
C TRP A 102 -7.67 18.04 -3.86
N LEU A 103 -6.45 18.03 -4.41
CA LEU A 103 -5.27 17.53 -3.69
C LEU A 103 -5.06 18.32 -2.38
N ILE A 104 -5.23 19.64 -2.39
CA ILE A 104 -5.13 20.45 -1.18
C ILE A 104 -6.17 20.05 -0.14
N CYS A 105 -7.45 19.91 -0.55
CA CYS A 105 -8.53 19.62 0.37
C CYS A 105 -8.50 18.22 0.98
N HIS A 106 -7.88 17.24 0.30
CA HIS A 106 -8.02 15.82 0.63
C HIS A 106 -6.69 15.10 0.89
N VAL A 107 -5.68 15.79 1.46
CA VAL A 107 -4.35 15.20 1.78
C VAL A 107 -4.44 13.83 2.43
N ASN A 108 -5.28 13.67 3.45
CA ASN A 108 -5.41 12.42 4.21
C ASN A 108 -6.01 11.26 3.38
N VAL A 109 -6.62 11.57 2.24
CA VAL A 109 -7.21 10.57 1.33
C VAL A 109 -6.16 10.01 0.39
N TRP A 110 -5.26 10.86 -0.13
CA TRP A 110 -4.33 10.45 -1.18
C TRP A 110 -2.86 10.36 -0.74
N ASN A 111 -2.47 10.88 0.43
CA ASN A 111 -1.11 10.80 0.96
C ASN A 111 -1.03 9.75 2.09
N PRO A 112 -0.14 8.73 2.02
CA PRO A 112 0.84 8.46 0.96
C PRO A 112 0.19 8.09 -0.38
N PRO A 113 0.78 8.47 -1.54
CA PRO A 113 0.23 8.15 -2.85
C PRO A 113 -0.10 6.65 -3.04
N PRO A 114 -1.20 6.29 -3.73
CA PRO A 114 -1.50 4.89 -4.04
C PRO A 114 -0.46 4.29 -5.00
N SER A 115 -0.16 3.00 -4.82
CA SER A 115 0.70 2.26 -5.75
C SER A 115 -0.04 1.99 -7.07
N CYS A 116 0.33 2.70 -8.13
CA CYS A 116 -0.33 2.62 -9.44
C CYS A 116 0.23 1.49 -10.34
N SER A 117 0.77 0.41 -9.78
CA SER A 117 1.48 -0.63 -10.55
C SER A 117 0.56 -1.46 -11.45
N GLU A 118 -0.68 -1.75 -11.03
CA GLU A 118 -1.57 -2.71 -11.70
C GLU A 118 -2.47 -2.11 -12.80
N TYR A 119 -2.71 -0.79 -12.81
CA TYR A 119 -3.72 -0.14 -13.66
C TYR A 119 -3.14 0.94 -14.60
N ARG A 120 -1.89 0.79 -15.05
CA ARG A 120 -1.24 1.80 -15.92
C ARG A 120 -1.96 1.94 -17.27
N VAL A 121 -2.36 3.17 -17.60
CA VAL A 121 -2.94 3.53 -18.90
C VAL A 121 -2.09 4.64 -19.53
N GLY A 122 -1.65 4.46 -20.78
CA GLY A 122 -0.83 5.45 -21.50
C GLY A 122 0.65 5.11 -21.54
N SER A 123 1.50 6.11 -21.86
CA SER A 123 2.95 5.93 -21.94
C SER A 123 3.59 5.77 -20.56
N ALA A 124 4.79 5.17 -20.51
CA ALA A 124 5.53 4.98 -19.26
C ALA A 124 5.70 6.32 -18.51
N GLY A 125 5.25 6.37 -17.25
CA GLY A 125 5.35 7.53 -16.37
C GLY A 125 4.15 7.65 -15.42
N ASP A 126 4.40 8.07 -14.17
CA ASP A 126 3.37 8.33 -13.17
C ASP A 126 2.95 9.81 -13.14
N ALA A 127 1.80 10.07 -12.51
CA ALA A 127 1.22 11.41 -12.43
C ALA A 127 2.12 12.41 -11.69
N TRP A 128 2.91 11.96 -10.72
CA TRP A 128 3.72 12.82 -9.87
C TRP A 128 4.96 13.34 -10.59
N ASN A 129 5.64 12.47 -11.33
CA ASN A 129 6.72 12.82 -12.24
C ASN A 129 6.26 13.80 -13.32
N ARG A 130 5.08 13.56 -13.91
CA ARG A 130 4.52 14.48 -14.91
C ARG A 130 4.08 15.81 -14.31
N LEU A 131 3.58 15.81 -13.07
CA LEU A 131 3.24 17.04 -12.36
C LEU A 131 4.50 17.85 -12.03
N ALA A 132 5.57 17.19 -11.58
CA ALA A 132 6.87 17.82 -11.35
C ALA A 132 7.42 18.47 -12.63
N LEU A 133 7.38 17.73 -13.75
CA LEU A 133 7.79 18.24 -15.06
C LEU A 133 6.91 19.41 -15.52
N LEU A 134 5.60 19.33 -15.31
CA LEU A 134 4.68 20.44 -15.60
C LEU A 134 5.06 21.69 -14.80
N VAL A 135 5.34 21.56 -13.50
CA VAL A 135 5.75 22.66 -12.63
C VAL A 135 7.05 23.29 -13.14
N ASN A 136 8.06 22.48 -13.49
CA ASN A 136 9.32 22.94 -14.08
C ASN A 136 9.11 23.73 -15.37
N LEU A 137 8.17 23.29 -16.24
CA LEU A 137 7.85 23.98 -17.49
C LEU A 137 7.09 25.28 -17.25
N LEU A 138 6.13 25.28 -16.31
CA LEU A 138 5.33 26.46 -15.97
C LEU A 138 6.17 27.55 -15.29
N GLU A 139 7.20 27.21 -14.50
CA GLU A 139 8.12 28.19 -13.94
C GLU A 139 8.91 28.96 -15.01
N LYS A 140 9.18 28.32 -16.16
CA LYS A 140 9.87 28.95 -17.30
C LYS A 140 8.99 29.95 -18.05
N LEU A 141 7.66 29.88 -17.88
CA LEU A 141 6.73 30.81 -18.50
C LEU A 141 6.73 32.15 -17.74
N ASP A 142 6.64 33.25 -18.47
CA ASP A 142 6.63 34.59 -17.88
C ASP A 142 5.24 35.00 -17.35
N HIS A 143 4.73 34.21 -16.40
CA HIS A 143 3.43 34.39 -15.75
C HIS A 143 3.40 35.57 -14.77
N ARG A 144 4.55 36.21 -14.50
CA ARG A 144 4.69 37.36 -13.60
C ARG A 144 4.46 38.70 -14.30
N LYS A 145 4.44 38.72 -15.64
CA LYS A 145 4.15 39.92 -16.45
C LYS A 145 2.76 40.52 -16.20
N THR A 146 1.79 39.69 -15.79
CA THR A 146 0.44 40.18 -15.50
C THR A 146 0.34 40.53 -14.02
N THR A 147 0.05 41.79 -13.69
CA THR A 147 -0.08 42.25 -12.31
C THR A 147 -1.31 41.64 -11.66
N LEU A 148 -1.09 40.59 -10.87
CA LEU A 148 -2.07 40.02 -9.96
C LEU A 148 -1.81 40.56 -8.55
N ALA A 149 -2.82 41.12 -7.91
CA ALA A 149 -2.75 41.68 -6.57
C ALA A 149 -3.61 40.87 -5.59
N THR A 150 -3.13 40.73 -4.36
CA THR A 150 -3.85 40.08 -3.26
C THR A 150 -4.66 41.06 -2.41
N ALA A 151 -4.46 42.36 -2.60
CA ALA A 151 -5.18 43.41 -1.88
C ALA A 151 -6.03 44.25 -2.85
N HIS A 152 -7.25 44.55 -2.43
CA HIS A 152 -8.15 45.44 -3.17
C HIS A 152 -7.57 46.87 -3.21
N LYS A 153 -7.56 47.48 -4.40
CA LYS A 153 -7.21 48.89 -4.63
C LYS A 153 -8.15 49.48 -5.68
N GLU A 154 -8.34 50.79 -5.65
CA GLU A 154 -9.17 51.49 -6.64
C GLU A 154 -8.68 51.19 -8.08
N GLY A 155 -9.60 50.79 -8.96
CA GLY A 155 -9.31 50.46 -10.36
C GLY A 155 -8.90 49.00 -10.63
N LEU A 156 -8.92 48.13 -9.60
CA LEU A 156 -8.72 46.69 -9.74
C LEU A 156 -10.04 45.93 -9.78
N GLU A 157 -10.11 44.88 -10.60
CA GLU A 157 -11.24 43.97 -10.75
C GLU A 157 -10.88 42.57 -10.22
N VAL A 158 -11.88 41.86 -9.69
CA VAL A 158 -11.69 40.49 -9.17
C VAL A 158 -11.54 39.49 -10.32
N VAL A 159 -10.46 38.73 -10.31
CA VAL A 159 -10.23 37.65 -11.28
C VAL A 159 -11.01 36.41 -10.83
N ARG A 160 -12.12 36.11 -11.51
CA ARG A 160 -12.92 34.91 -11.25
C ARG A 160 -12.61 33.83 -12.29
N LEU A 161 -12.29 32.63 -11.83
CA LEU A 161 -12.07 31.48 -12.71
C LEU A 161 -13.41 30.81 -13.05
N PRO A 162 -13.73 30.58 -14.34
CA PRO A 162 -14.98 29.94 -14.76
C PRO A 162 -15.19 28.54 -14.16
N GLU A 163 -14.12 27.77 -14.00
CA GLU A 163 -14.16 26.45 -13.37
C GLU A 163 -14.61 26.49 -11.90
N ASP A 164 -14.23 27.54 -11.16
CA ASP A 164 -14.57 27.71 -9.74
C ASP A 164 -16.04 28.10 -9.59
N ALA A 165 -16.52 28.99 -10.47
CA ALA A 165 -17.92 29.33 -10.56
C ALA A 165 -18.78 28.10 -10.94
N THR A 166 -18.26 27.22 -11.80
CA THR A 166 -18.97 26.01 -12.24
C THR A 166 -19.07 24.97 -11.11
N LEU A 167 -18.05 24.86 -10.26
CA LEU A 167 -17.98 23.91 -9.16
C LEU A 167 -18.43 24.50 -7.82
N THR A 168 -19.02 25.69 -7.83
CA THR A 168 -19.56 26.32 -6.62
C THR A 168 -20.65 25.42 -6.00
N GLY A 169 -20.52 25.14 -4.71
CA GLY A 169 -21.41 24.22 -3.98
C GLY A 169 -21.05 22.74 -4.10
N PHE A 170 -19.99 22.40 -4.83
CA PHE A 170 -19.45 21.05 -4.83
C PHE A 170 -18.65 20.80 -3.54
N THR A 171 -19.26 20.12 -2.57
CA THR A 171 -18.77 19.93 -1.20
C THR A 171 -17.30 19.51 -1.09
N PRO A 172 -16.77 18.62 -1.96
CA PRO A 172 -15.35 18.24 -1.89
C PRO A 172 -14.36 19.38 -2.17
N LEU A 173 -14.78 20.49 -2.78
CA LEU A 173 -13.93 21.66 -3.01
C LEU A 173 -14.31 22.85 -2.10
N MET A 174 -15.28 22.68 -1.20
CA MET A 174 -15.76 23.75 -0.31
C MET A 174 -14.79 24.10 0.82
N LEU A 175 -13.78 23.27 1.08
CA LEU A 175 -12.77 23.50 2.13
C LEU A 175 -11.63 24.42 1.67
N SER A 176 -11.60 24.83 0.40
CA SER A 176 -10.60 25.76 -0.12
C SER A 176 -11.08 27.20 0.10
N ASP A 177 -10.69 27.81 1.21
CA ASP A 177 -10.82 29.26 1.37
C ASP A 177 -9.91 29.94 0.34
N GLN A 178 -10.50 30.44 -0.74
CA GLN A 178 -9.73 31.04 -1.83
C GLN A 178 -9.62 32.56 -1.64
N ASP A 179 -8.38 33.01 -1.41
CA ASP A 179 -8.07 34.44 -1.38
C ASP A 179 -8.51 35.11 -2.69
N GLN A 180 -9.20 36.25 -2.55
CA GLN A 180 -9.61 37.03 -3.70
C GLN A 180 -8.39 37.66 -4.37
N ILE A 181 -8.20 37.35 -5.65
CA ILE A 181 -7.13 37.90 -6.47
C ILE A 181 -7.70 38.93 -7.43
N TYR A 182 -6.98 40.03 -7.56
CA TYR A 182 -7.39 41.20 -8.32
C TYR A 182 -6.42 41.46 -9.48
N THR A 183 -6.91 42.03 -10.57
CA THR A 183 -6.07 42.54 -11.68
C THR A 183 -6.53 43.93 -12.10
N SER A 184 -5.71 44.66 -12.84
CA SER A 184 -6.12 45.97 -13.36
C SER A 184 -7.22 45.80 -14.40
N SER A 185 -8.23 46.67 -14.37
CA SER A 185 -9.26 46.78 -15.41
C SER A 185 -8.72 47.02 -16.83
N LYS A 186 -7.45 47.43 -16.96
CA LYS A 186 -6.77 47.62 -18.25
C LYS A 186 -6.10 46.35 -18.79
N ASN A 187 -5.97 45.31 -17.96
CA ASN A 187 -5.33 44.06 -18.36
C ASN A 187 -6.33 43.14 -19.05
N ASP A 188 -5.83 42.25 -19.90
CA ASP A 188 -6.62 41.18 -20.47
C ASP A 188 -7.03 40.18 -19.37
N MET A 189 -8.34 40.02 -19.20
CA MET A 189 -8.92 39.13 -18.20
C MET A 189 -8.62 37.65 -18.49
N GLU A 190 -8.56 37.24 -19.75
CA GLU A 190 -8.25 35.86 -20.14
C GLU A 190 -6.80 35.52 -19.75
N LEU A 191 -5.88 36.45 -20.04
CA LEU A 191 -4.48 36.33 -19.62
C LEU A 191 -4.35 36.33 -18.09
N ALA A 192 -5.09 37.17 -17.39
CA ALA A 192 -5.10 37.20 -15.93
C ALA A 192 -5.61 35.89 -15.31
N GLN A 193 -6.67 35.29 -15.88
CA GLN A 193 -7.17 33.98 -15.48
C GLN A 193 -6.14 32.87 -15.74
N CYS A 194 -5.48 32.86 -16.90
CA CYS A 194 -4.41 31.92 -17.22
C CYS A 194 -3.24 32.03 -16.23
N CYS A 195 -2.77 33.25 -15.96
CA CYS A 195 -1.72 33.51 -14.98
C CYS A 195 -2.13 33.05 -13.58
N LEU A 196 -3.40 33.26 -13.19
CA LEU A 196 -3.91 32.80 -11.90
C LEU A 196 -3.94 31.28 -11.79
N ARG A 197 -4.36 30.56 -12.85
CA ARG A 197 -4.30 29.09 -12.90
C ARG A 197 -2.87 28.59 -12.70
N ILE A 198 -1.93 29.15 -13.46
CA ILE A 198 -0.50 28.79 -13.37
C ILE A 198 0.02 29.05 -11.96
N ARG A 199 -0.29 30.21 -11.36
CA ARG A 199 0.13 30.54 -9.99
C ARG A 199 -0.38 29.53 -8.97
N LYS A 200 -1.64 29.07 -9.10
CA LYS A 200 -2.23 28.06 -8.20
C LYS A 200 -1.60 26.69 -8.39
N ILE A 201 -1.39 26.26 -9.64
CA ILE A 201 -0.72 24.98 -9.94
C ILE A 201 0.73 25.00 -9.42
N LEU A 202 1.46 26.10 -9.63
CA LEU A 202 2.80 26.28 -9.11
C LEU A 202 2.82 26.23 -7.58
N PHE A 203 1.90 26.92 -6.89
CA PHE A 203 1.80 26.83 -5.43
C PHE A 203 1.64 25.38 -4.95
N VAL A 204 0.77 24.59 -5.61
CA VAL A 204 0.59 23.19 -5.26
C VAL A 204 1.86 22.38 -5.49
N GLY A 205 2.53 22.56 -6.62
CA GLY A 205 3.76 21.84 -6.94
C GLY A 205 4.95 22.20 -6.04
N THR A 206 5.20 23.50 -5.86
CA THR A 206 6.47 23.99 -5.28
C THR A 206 6.42 24.20 -3.78
N VAL A 207 5.24 24.50 -3.22
CA VAL A 207 5.07 24.76 -1.78
C VAL A 207 4.35 23.59 -1.13
N PHE A 208 3.16 23.25 -1.62
CA PHE A 208 2.30 22.29 -0.95
C PHE A 208 2.85 20.86 -1.01
N LEU A 209 3.07 20.31 -2.21
CA LEU A 209 3.57 18.93 -2.39
C LEU A 209 5.01 18.71 -1.92
N CYS A 210 5.80 19.79 -1.82
CA CYS A 210 7.11 19.75 -1.18
C CYS A 210 7.03 19.82 0.36
N GLY A 211 5.94 20.36 0.91
CA GLY A 211 5.73 20.53 2.35
C GLY A 211 4.81 19.48 2.98
N THR A 212 4.27 18.53 2.21
CA THR A 212 3.46 17.43 2.76
C THR A 212 4.32 16.44 3.52
N GLU A 213 3.71 15.69 4.45
CA GLU A 213 4.36 14.61 5.20
C GLU A 213 3.59 13.29 4.94
N PRO A 214 4.18 12.29 4.24
CA PRO A 214 5.47 12.35 3.55
C PRO A 214 5.47 13.33 2.34
N PRO A 215 6.65 13.86 1.94
CA PRO A 215 6.75 14.76 0.79
C PRO A 215 6.53 13.98 -0.52
N VAL A 216 5.87 14.62 -1.49
CA VAL A 216 5.58 14.02 -2.80
C VAL A 216 6.58 14.51 -3.85
N LEU A 217 6.91 15.79 -3.80
CA LEU A 217 7.90 16.43 -4.67
C LEU A 217 9.06 16.95 -3.84
N LYS A 218 10.26 17.00 -4.42
CA LYS A 218 11.45 17.59 -3.79
C LYS A 218 12.15 18.52 -4.77
N VAL A 219 12.73 19.60 -4.23
CA VAL A 219 13.60 20.48 -4.99
C VAL A 219 15.00 19.87 -5.06
N GLN A 220 15.46 19.59 -6.26
CA GLN A 220 16.84 19.25 -6.57
C GLN A 220 17.56 20.50 -7.08
N LYS A 221 18.66 20.87 -6.41
CA LYS A 221 19.48 22.02 -6.80
C LYS A 221 20.71 21.53 -7.52
N TYR A 222 20.91 22.03 -8.73
CA TYR A 222 22.15 21.89 -9.49
C TYR A 222 22.89 23.24 -9.47
N ASP A 223 24.17 23.23 -9.84
CA ASP A 223 25.01 24.44 -9.82
C ASP A 223 24.40 25.61 -10.62
N ASN A 224 23.61 25.31 -11.65
CA ASN A 224 23.10 26.31 -12.62
C ASN A 224 21.58 26.44 -12.67
N TYR A 225 20.81 25.53 -12.05
CA TYR A 225 19.34 25.58 -12.06
C TYR A 225 18.73 24.74 -10.93
N THR A 226 17.47 25.01 -10.61
CA THR A 226 16.67 24.22 -9.67
C THR A 226 15.59 23.47 -10.42
N GLU A 227 15.35 22.22 -10.04
CA GLU A 227 14.35 21.36 -10.65
C GLU A 227 13.52 20.67 -9.57
N TYR A 228 12.20 20.56 -9.78
CA TYR A 228 11.32 19.77 -8.94
C TYR A 228 11.25 18.35 -9.50
N VAL A 229 11.46 17.36 -8.63
CA VAL A 229 11.43 15.93 -8.96
C VAL A 229 10.45 15.20 -8.05
N SER A 230 9.82 14.14 -8.55
CA SER A 230 8.98 13.27 -7.72
C SER A 230 9.85 12.41 -6.81
N VAL A 231 9.44 12.25 -5.55
CA VAL A 231 10.04 11.29 -4.61
C VAL A 231 9.10 10.12 -4.33
N VAL A 232 8.01 10.00 -5.08
CA VAL A 232 7.10 8.85 -5.00
C VAL A 232 7.77 7.64 -5.64
N ASP A 233 7.94 6.57 -4.87
CA ASP A 233 8.53 5.32 -5.33
C ASP A 233 7.65 4.61 -6.36
N SER A 234 7.84 4.99 -7.63
CA SER A 234 7.37 4.24 -8.79
C SER A 234 8.36 3.12 -9.13
N SER A 235 8.61 2.21 -8.18
CA SER A 235 9.47 1.05 -8.41
C SER A 235 8.88 0.17 -9.54
N GLY A 236 9.42 0.34 -10.74
CA GLY A 236 8.99 -0.40 -11.93
C GLY A 236 9.66 0.01 -13.25
N HIS A 237 10.36 1.15 -13.34
CA HIS A 237 11.11 1.50 -14.55
C HIS A 237 12.54 1.90 -14.25
N SER A 238 13.39 0.89 -14.06
CA SER A 238 14.83 0.99 -14.25
C SER A 238 15.10 1.22 -15.75
N GLN A 239 15.24 2.48 -16.17
CA GLN A 239 16.16 2.76 -17.27
C GLN A 239 17.50 3.18 -16.67
N SER A 240 18.52 2.46 -17.11
CA SER A 240 19.93 2.58 -16.82
C SER A 240 20.47 4.01 -16.86
N SER A 241 21.17 4.42 -15.80
CA SER A 241 22.57 4.89 -15.86
C SER A 241 23.18 4.92 -14.44
N PRO A 242 24.48 4.63 -14.28
CA PRO A 242 25.11 4.41 -12.99
C PRO A 242 25.86 5.66 -12.51
N THR A 243 25.41 6.30 -11.43
CA THR A 243 26.27 7.15 -10.60
C THR A 243 25.68 7.23 -9.19
N GLU A 244 26.32 6.51 -8.28
CA GLU A 244 26.78 6.98 -6.97
C GLU A 244 26.03 8.21 -6.42
N ASP A 245 25.10 8.01 -5.50
CA ASP A 245 25.39 8.24 -4.09
C ASP A 245 24.18 7.94 -3.20
N GLN A 246 24.50 7.35 -2.06
CA GLN A 246 23.58 6.92 -1.01
C GLN A 246 22.82 8.12 -0.45
N SER A 247 21.51 8.00 -0.28
CA SER A 247 20.85 8.68 0.83
C SER A 247 19.77 7.79 1.43
N ASP A 248 20.07 7.33 2.63
CA ASP A 248 19.16 6.71 3.57
C ASP A 248 17.94 7.64 3.78
N ALA A 249 16.74 7.10 3.56
CA ALA A 249 15.50 7.70 4.06
C ALA A 249 14.64 6.57 4.64
N GLU A 250 14.81 6.41 5.95
CA GLU A 250 13.88 5.86 6.96
C GLU A 250 12.83 4.83 6.49
N LEU A 251 13.21 3.56 6.58
CA LEU A 251 12.26 2.52 6.94
C LEU A 251 12.11 2.51 8.46
N VAL A 252 10.98 3.03 8.94
CA VAL A 252 10.48 2.76 10.29
C VAL A 252 10.12 1.28 10.34
N VAL A 253 11.10 0.44 10.67
CA VAL A 253 10.86 -0.94 11.06
C VAL A 253 10.62 -0.91 12.55
N GLU A 254 9.37 -1.17 12.93
CA GLU A 254 8.96 -1.34 14.32
C GLU A 254 9.91 -2.30 15.04
N SER A 255 10.31 -1.89 16.24
CA SER A 255 11.19 -2.61 17.12
C SER A 255 10.58 -3.98 17.49
N PHE A 256 10.88 -5.01 16.70
CA PHE A 256 10.79 -6.39 17.19
C PHE A 256 12.00 -6.62 18.09
N SER A 257 11.80 -6.39 19.38
CA SER A 257 12.70 -6.86 20.42
C SER A 257 12.64 -8.40 20.45
N GLU A 258 13.34 -9.06 19.53
CA GLU A 258 13.72 -10.46 19.69
C GLU A 258 14.92 -10.49 20.64
N GLU A 259 14.66 -10.69 21.93
CA GLU A 259 15.66 -11.19 22.86
C GLU A 259 15.90 -12.67 22.53
N GLU A 260 16.79 -12.95 21.58
CA GLU A 260 17.34 -14.29 21.42
C GLU A 260 18.85 -14.29 21.69
N SER A 261 19.14 -14.85 22.88
CA SER A 261 20.15 -15.88 23.14
C SER A 261 21.53 -15.74 22.51
N ASP A 262 22.50 -15.56 23.40
CA ASP A 262 23.90 -15.97 23.23
C ASP A 262 24.00 -17.31 22.50
N ASP A 263 24.49 -17.28 21.26
CA ASP A 263 25.19 -18.40 20.67
C ASP A 263 26.63 -18.01 20.39
N GLN A 264 27.49 -18.54 21.25
CA GLN A 264 28.92 -18.62 21.10
C GLN A 264 29.27 -19.32 19.79
N LEU A 265 29.91 -18.61 18.87
CA LEU A 265 30.79 -19.25 17.90
C LEU A 265 32.17 -18.61 17.97
N ASN A 266 33.07 -19.40 18.57
CA ASN A 266 34.50 -19.26 18.53
C ASN A 266 34.99 -18.85 17.14
N ASN A 267 35.72 -17.74 17.06
CA ASN A 267 36.85 -17.69 16.15
C ASN A 267 38.03 -17.03 16.86
N SER A 268 39.02 -17.88 17.08
CA SER A 268 40.31 -17.61 17.67
C SER A 268 41.15 -16.66 16.80
N ASP A 269 42.05 -15.97 17.48
CA ASP A 269 43.27 -15.34 16.97
C ASP A 269 43.10 -14.05 16.15
N ASP A 270 43.12 -12.91 16.85
CA ASP A 270 44.23 -11.98 16.60
C ASP A 270 44.59 -11.17 17.86
N LYS A 271 45.89 -11.17 18.17
CA LYS A 271 46.49 -10.49 19.32
C LYS A 271 46.87 -9.07 18.91
N SER A 272 46.10 -8.08 19.36
CA SER A 272 46.62 -6.72 19.51
C SER A 272 46.27 -6.19 20.91
N LYS A 273 47.33 -6.00 21.70
CA LYS A 273 47.34 -5.47 23.06
C LYS A 273 46.50 -4.18 23.17
N THR A 274 45.43 -4.19 23.95
CA THR A 274 44.90 -2.97 24.59
C THR A 274 44.21 -3.37 25.91
N GLU A 275 44.40 -2.50 26.91
CA GLU A 275 44.14 -2.58 28.35
C GLU A 275 42.80 -3.23 28.82
N PRO A 276 42.71 -3.68 30.09
CA PRO A 276 41.51 -4.34 30.63
C PRO A 276 40.26 -3.43 30.62
N PRO A 277 39.03 -3.99 30.65
CA PRO A 277 37.80 -3.23 30.56
C PRO A 277 37.65 -2.31 31.79
N LEU A 278 37.47 -1.01 31.56
CA LEU A 278 37.25 -0.04 32.62
C LEU A 278 35.83 -0.19 33.18
N SER A 279 35.68 -0.92 34.28
CA SER A 279 34.45 -0.97 35.07
C SER A 279 34.14 0.38 35.71
N LEU A 280 32.85 0.68 35.87
CA LEU A 280 32.31 1.93 36.45
C LEU A 280 32.90 2.28 37.84
N ASP A 281 33.37 1.29 38.59
CA ASP A 281 34.01 1.42 39.91
C ASP A 281 35.39 2.11 39.90
N SER A 282 36.05 2.27 38.75
CA SER A 282 37.37 2.93 38.68
C SER A 282 37.31 4.46 38.53
N LEU A 283 36.12 5.08 38.63
CA LEU A 283 35.95 6.53 38.49
C LEU A 283 36.43 7.32 39.72
N GLU A 284 36.57 6.69 40.89
CA GLU A 284 36.87 7.39 42.15
C GLU A 284 38.35 7.72 42.36
N MET A 285 39.27 7.18 41.56
CA MET A 285 40.73 7.43 41.70
C MET A 285 41.31 8.46 40.71
N ALA A 286 40.49 9.10 39.87
CA ALA A 286 40.97 10.11 38.92
C ALA A 286 40.95 11.51 39.58
N THR A 287 42.12 11.98 40.00
CA THR A 287 42.30 13.25 40.74
C THR A 287 42.19 14.52 39.89
N SER A 288 41.92 14.41 38.57
CA SER A 288 41.72 15.56 37.71
C SER A 288 40.41 15.46 36.91
N PRO A 289 39.66 16.58 36.77
CA PRO A 289 38.39 16.60 36.04
C PRO A 289 38.54 16.13 34.58
N SER A 290 39.69 16.45 33.97
CA SER A 290 40.01 16.06 32.60
C SER A 290 40.10 14.54 32.44
N ALA A 291 40.75 13.82 33.36
CA ALA A 291 40.90 12.37 33.26
C ALA A 291 39.59 11.59 33.42
N VAL A 292 38.65 12.11 34.23
CA VAL A 292 37.30 11.53 34.39
C VAL A 292 36.50 11.67 33.10
N GLU A 293 36.60 12.84 32.46
CA GLU A 293 35.90 13.11 31.20
C GLU A 293 36.43 12.26 30.05
N THR A 294 37.76 12.11 29.93
CA THR A 294 38.37 11.24 28.91
C THR A 294 37.92 9.78 29.06
N ARG A 295 37.80 9.27 30.29
CA ARG A 295 37.30 7.90 30.54
C ARG A 295 35.82 7.73 30.21
N ARG A 296 34.97 8.71 30.52
CA ARG A 296 33.54 8.68 30.14
C ARG A 296 33.36 8.67 28.62
N LEU A 297 34.17 9.46 27.91
CA LEU A 297 34.14 9.49 26.45
C LEU A 297 34.60 8.17 25.83
N LEU A 298 35.57 7.48 26.42
CA LEU A 298 36.02 6.16 25.98
C LEU A 298 34.93 5.08 26.14
N ILE A 299 34.27 5.04 27.30
CA ILE A 299 33.14 4.11 27.53
C ILE A 299 32.01 4.39 26.54
N ARG A 300 31.65 5.68 26.37
CA ARG A 300 30.61 6.10 25.42
C ARG A 300 30.98 5.74 23.96
N LYS A 301 32.25 5.85 23.59
CA LYS A 301 32.75 5.45 22.27
C LYS A 301 32.58 3.95 22.05
N GLU A 302 32.93 3.11 23.03
CA GLU A 302 32.78 1.66 22.93
C GLU A 302 31.30 1.23 22.82
N GLU A 303 30.41 1.88 23.58
CA GLU A 303 28.95 1.68 23.46
C GLU A 303 28.43 2.04 22.06
N LEU A 304 28.89 3.17 21.52
CA LEU A 304 28.51 3.63 20.18
C LEU A 304 29.04 2.71 19.08
N GLU A 305 30.26 2.20 19.21
CA GLU A 305 30.84 1.22 18.28
C GLU A 305 30.06 -0.10 18.29
N LYS A 306 29.65 -0.60 19.46
CA LYS A 306 28.79 -1.79 19.57
C LYS A 306 27.41 -1.54 18.94
N LYS A 307 26.81 -0.37 19.15
CA LYS A 307 25.52 0.00 18.53
C LYS A 307 25.63 0.08 17.00
N HIS A 308 26.70 0.68 16.50
CA HIS A 308 26.98 0.78 15.07
C HIS A 308 27.20 -0.59 14.43
N GLN A 309 27.96 -1.50 15.06
CA GLN A 309 28.12 -2.86 14.54
C GLN A 309 26.81 -3.65 14.50
N ARG A 310 25.92 -3.47 15.48
CA ARG A 310 24.58 -4.10 15.47
C ARG A 310 23.72 -3.56 14.33
N GLN A 311 23.72 -2.24 14.12
CA GLN A 311 23.03 -1.60 12.99
C GLN A 311 23.58 -2.09 11.64
N GLU A 312 24.90 -2.23 11.50
CA GLU A 312 25.52 -2.74 10.28
C GLU A 312 25.16 -4.20 9.98
N ARG A 313 25.13 -5.08 11.00
CA ARG A 313 24.68 -6.47 10.82
C ARG A 313 23.20 -6.52 10.41
N HIS A 314 22.36 -5.69 11.04
CA HIS A 314 20.96 -5.59 10.69
C HIS A 314 20.78 -5.08 9.26
N ARG A 315 21.49 -4.01 8.87
CA ARG A 315 21.51 -3.44 7.52
C ARG A 315 21.90 -4.48 6.47
N LYS A 316 22.97 -5.26 6.73
CA LYS A 316 23.40 -6.35 5.85
C LYS A 316 22.35 -7.46 5.72
N ARG A 317 21.66 -7.82 6.81
CA ARG A 317 20.57 -8.81 6.78
C ARG A 317 19.37 -8.32 5.97
N VAL A 318 18.98 -7.06 6.16
CA VAL A 318 17.91 -6.40 5.39
C VAL A 318 18.30 -6.33 3.90
N GLN A 319 19.54 -5.95 3.58
CA GLN A 319 20.03 -5.91 2.21
C GLN A 319 20.03 -7.29 1.55
N ALA A 320 20.38 -8.35 2.28
CA ALA A 320 20.31 -9.73 1.78
C ALA A 320 18.87 -10.18 1.49
N ILE A 321 17.90 -9.79 2.33
CA ILE A 321 16.47 -10.04 2.10
C ILE A 321 15.97 -9.27 0.87
N LEU A 322 16.34 -8.00 0.74
CA LEU A 322 15.98 -7.17 -0.40
C LEU A 322 16.56 -7.71 -1.71
N GLN A 323 17.79 -8.23 -1.70
CA GLN A 323 18.40 -8.90 -2.85
C GLN A 323 17.66 -10.18 -3.26
N GLN A 324 17.04 -10.91 -2.32
CA GLN A 324 16.18 -12.06 -2.64
C GLN A 324 14.81 -11.64 -3.19
N SER A 325 14.32 -10.44 -2.86
CA SER A 325 13.00 -9.93 -3.25
C SER A 325 12.91 -9.33 -4.66
N GLY A 326 14.04 -9.18 -5.38
CA GLY A 326 14.08 -8.67 -6.76
C GLY A 326 13.56 -9.64 -7.83
N LEU A 327 13.06 -10.82 -7.44
CA LEU A 327 12.48 -11.82 -8.34
C LEU A 327 10.96 -11.79 -8.16
N SER A 328 10.23 -11.29 -9.16
CA SER A 328 8.76 -11.39 -9.21
C SER A 328 8.34 -12.84 -8.95
N VAL A 329 7.51 -13.09 -7.93
CA VAL A 329 6.99 -14.43 -7.61
C VAL A 329 5.60 -14.56 -8.24
N VAL A 330 5.42 -15.53 -9.12
CA VAL A 330 4.12 -15.85 -9.72
C VAL A 330 3.58 -17.10 -9.05
N ILE A 331 2.43 -16.98 -8.39
CA ILE A 331 1.80 -18.10 -7.68
C ILE A 331 0.64 -18.65 -8.51
N GLU A 332 0.79 -19.87 -9.04
CA GLU A 332 -0.30 -20.64 -9.64
C GLU A 332 -1.06 -21.39 -8.52
N VAL A 333 -2.29 -20.96 -8.24
CA VAL A 333 -3.12 -21.54 -7.17
C VAL A 333 -3.98 -22.67 -7.73
N LYS A 334 -3.82 -23.89 -7.22
CA LYS A 334 -4.60 -25.09 -7.58
C LYS A 334 -5.20 -25.74 -6.33
N PRO A 335 -6.27 -25.18 -5.74
CA PRO A 335 -6.76 -25.59 -4.43
C PRO A 335 -7.08 -27.09 -4.37
N LYS A 336 -6.40 -27.81 -3.47
CA LYS A 336 -6.66 -29.22 -3.16
C LYS A 336 -6.75 -29.45 -1.66
N TYR A 337 -5.89 -28.80 -0.88
CA TYR A 337 -5.90 -28.86 0.58
C TYR A 337 -6.41 -27.53 1.13
N LEU A 338 -7.49 -27.58 1.91
CA LEU A 338 -8.10 -26.41 2.52
C LEU A 338 -7.82 -26.46 4.02
N VAL A 339 -7.18 -25.44 4.56
CA VAL A 339 -6.75 -25.39 5.95
C VAL A 339 -7.58 -24.33 6.69
N PRO A 340 -8.65 -24.69 7.40
CA PRO A 340 -9.42 -23.75 8.22
C PRO A 340 -8.72 -23.45 9.55
N ASP A 341 -8.89 -22.23 10.05
CA ASP A 341 -8.62 -21.86 11.44
C ASP A 341 -9.78 -22.29 12.37
N THR A 342 -9.67 -21.96 13.66
CA THR A 342 -10.70 -22.30 14.66
C THR A 342 -12.00 -21.53 14.44
N ASN A 343 -11.92 -20.24 14.10
CA ASN A 343 -13.10 -19.39 13.89
C ASN A 343 -13.95 -19.88 12.72
N CYS A 344 -13.32 -20.40 11.66
CA CYS A 344 -14.02 -21.02 10.54
C CYS A 344 -15.00 -22.13 10.98
N PHE A 345 -14.68 -22.91 12.01
CA PHE A 345 -15.56 -23.95 12.53
C PHE A 345 -16.66 -23.40 13.45
N ILE A 346 -16.44 -22.26 14.08
CA ILE A 346 -17.44 -21.62 14.94
C ILE A 346 -18.51 -20.95 14.07
N ASP A 347 -18.08 -20.23 13.02
CA ASP A 347 -18.97 -19.35 12.25
C ASP A 347 -19.51 -20.03 10.97
N TYR A 348 -18.74 -20.93 10.35
CA TYR A 348 -19.04 -21.44 8.99
C TYR A 348 -19.13 -22.98 8.89
N LEU A 349 -19.47 -23.66 9.98
CA LEU A 349 -19.53 -25.13 10.02
C LEU A 349 -20.37 -25.75 8.88
N GLU A 350 -21.55 -25.20 8.59
CA GLU A 350 -22.44 -25.72 7.54
C GLU A 350 -21.84 -25.58 6.14
N LEU A 351 -21.09 -24.52 5.89
CA LEU A 351 -20.42 -24.30 4.62
C LEU A 351 -19.20 -25.23 4.47
N LEU A 352 -18.46 -25.44 5.55
CA LEU A 352 -17.38 -26.45 5.61
C LEU A 352 -17.92 -27.87 5.36
N LYS A 353 -19.11 -28.20 5.86
CA LYS A 353 -19.80 -29.47 5.56
C LYS A 353 -20.13 -29.60 4.07
N LYS A 354 -20.66 -28.55 3.43
CA LYS A 354 -20.92 -28.53 1.99
C LYS A 354 -19.64 -28.74 1.17
N ILE A 355 -18.56 -28.06 1.54
CA ILE A 355 -17.25 -28.23 0.89
C ILE A 355 -16.76 -29.67 1.02
N ALA A 356 -16.82 -30.25 2.23
CA ALA A 356 -16.39 -31.61 2.49
C ALA A 356 -17.23 -32.67 1.74
N THR A 357 -18.51 -32.38 1.47
CA THR A 357 -19.48 -33.31 0.84
C THR A 357 -19.70 -33.05 -0.66
N SER A 358 -18.99 -32.08 -1.24
CA SER A 358 -19.15 -31.66 -2.64
C SER A 358 -18.81 -32.71 -3.70
N CYS A 359 -18.28 -33.87 -3.31
CA CYS A 359 -17.90 -34.94 -4.24
C CYS A 359 -18.88 -36.11 -4.21
N ALA A 360 -19.20 -36.65 -5.39
CA ALA A 360 -20.09 -37.80 -5.55
C ALA A 360 -19.46 -39.08 -4.94
N PRO A 361 -20.27 -40.01 -4.39
CA PRO A 361 -19.77 -41.27 -3.85
C PRO A 361 -18.96 -42.05 -4.89
N GLY A 362 -17.69 -42.37 -4.56
CA GLY A 362 -16.80 -43.15 -5.43
C GLY A 362 -15.87 -42.33 -6.35
N MET A 363 -15.94 -40.99 -6.32
CA MET A 363 -14.98 -40.12 -7.01
C MET A 363 -13.90 -39.57 -6.06
N GLU A 364 -12.74 -39.19 -6.61
CA GLU A 364 -11.72 -38.48 -5.83
C GLU A 364 -12.27 -37.12 -5.35
N PRO A 365 -12.01 -36.74 -4.09
CA PRO A 365 -12.49 -35.46 -3.60
C PRO A 365 -11.78 -34.29 -4.27
N TYR A 366 -12.57 -33.33 -4.77
CA TYR A 366 -12.07 -32.08 -5.33
C TYR A 366 -11.24 -31.29 -4.30
N TYR A 367 -11.72 -31.26 -3.06
CA TYR A 367 -11.08 -30.56 -1.96
C TYR A 367 -10.96 -31.45 -0.73
N ILE A 368 -9.86 -31.26 0.00
CA ILE A 368 -9.52 -32.02 1.19
C ILE A 368 -9.39 -31.04 2.35
N LEU A 369 -10.39 -31.03 3.23
CA LEU A 369 -10.39 -30.24 4.45
C LEU A 369 -9.32 -30.82 5.38
N THR A 370 -8.27 -30.05 5.59
CA THR A 370 -7.05 -30.45 6.28
C THR A 370 -6.92 -29.66 7.56
N ILE A 371 -7.26 -30.29 8.67
CA ILE A 371 -7.47 -29.65 9.97
C ILE A 371 -6.16 -29.68 10.76
N PRO A 372 -5.55 -28.52 11.05
CA PRO A 372 -4.39 -28.46 11.92
C PRO A 372 -4.72 -29.05 13.29
N LEU A 373 -3.80 -29.84 13.84
CA LEU A 373 -3.99 -30.42 15.18
C LEU A 373 -4.22 -29.34 16.25
N ILE A 374 -3.58 -28.18 16.12
CA ILE A 374 -3.77 -27.05 17.04
C ILE A 374 -5.22 -26.56 17.06
N VAL A 375 -5.89 -26.50 15.90
CA VAL A 375 -7.30 -26.09 15.77
C VAL A 375 -8.21 -27.11 16.46
N LEU A 376 -7.89 -28.41 16.32
CA LEU A 376 -8.63 -29.46 17.03
C LEU A 376 -8.51 -29.29 18.56
N ASN A 377 -7.30 -29.00 19.05
CA ASN A 377 -7.05 -28.76 20.48
C ASN A 377 -7.76 -27.51 21.00
N GLU A 378 -7.79 -26.42 20.21
CA GLU A 378 -8.54 -25.21 20.56
C GLU A 378 -10.05 -25.46 20.65
N LEU A 379 -10.61 -26.18 19.66
CA LEU A 379 -12.02 -26.58 19.71
C LEU A 379 -12.33 -27.44 20.94
N GLU A 380 -11.42 -28.35 21.32
CA GLU A 380 -11.56 -29.13 22.57
C GLU A 380 -11.53 -28.25 23.82
N GLY A 381 -10.67 -27.23 23.85
CA GLY A 381 -10.62 -26.23 24.91
C GLY A 381 -11.91 -25.40 25.00
N LEU A 382 -12.39 -24.90 23.86
CA LEU A 382 -13.63 -24.12 23.75
C LEU A 382 -14.87 -24.94 24.14
N ALA A 383 -14.95 -26.19 23.69
CA ALA A 383 -16.06 -27.10 23.99
C ALA A 383 -16.15 -27.47 25.47
N ARG A 384 -15.02 -27.48 26.19
CA ARG A 384 -15.00 -27.67 27.65
C ARG A 384 -15.51 -26.45 28.41
N GLY A 385 -15.65 -25.30 27.74
CA GLY A 385 -16.32 -24.11 28.24
C GLY A 385 -15.78 -23.70 29.60
N GLY A 386 -14.51 -23.31 29.66
CA GLY A 386 -13.90 -22.64 30.82
C GLY A 386 -14.39 -23.11 32.19
N ARG A 387 -14.49 -24.43 32.45
CA ARG A 387 -14.95 -24.98 33.75
C ARG A 387 -14.14 -24.49 34.97
N ASP A 388 -13.04 -23.82 34.73
CA ASP A 388 -12.09 -23.30 35.73
C ASP A 388 -11.94 -21.76 35.67
N ARG A 389 -12.69 -21.08 34.78
CA ARG A 389 -12.75 -19.61 34.75
C ARG A 389 -13.98 -19.18 35.54
N ASP A 390 -13.77 -18.42 36.60
CA ASP A 390 -14.85 -17.76 37.32
C ASP A 390 -15.48 -16.68 36.42
N LEU A 391 -16.49 -17.06 35.63
CA LEU A 391 -17.18 -16.20 34.67
C LEU A 391 -18.13 -15.20 35.36
N SER A 392 -18.19 -15.18 36.70
CA SER A 392 -19.07 -14.29 37.48
C SER A 392 -18.74 -12.79 37.34
N HIS A 393 -17.52 -12.46 36.91
CA HIS A 393 -17.07 -11.09 36.66
C HIS A 393 -17.42 -10.53 35.27
N LEU A 394 -17.90 -11.37 34.34
CA LEU A 394 -18.25 -10.95 32.99
C LEU A 394 -19.69 -10.47 32.91
N SER A 395 -19.98 -9.58 31.96
CA SER A 395 -21.34 -9.13 31.69
C SER A 395 -22.21 -10.30 31.20
N ARG A 396 -23.53 -10.17 31.38
CA ARG A 396 -24.49 -11.17 30.92
C ARG A 396 -24.36 -11.49 29.42
N THR A 397 -24.06 -10.48 28.60
CA THR A 397 -23.87 -10.61 27.16
C THR A 397 -22.63 -11.43 26.81
N GLU A 398 -21.53 -11.26 27.56
CA GLU A 398 -20.30 -12.04 27.36
C GLU A 398 -20.45 -13.50 27.81
N GLN A 399 -21.25 -13.75 28.85
CA GLN A 399 -21.59 -15.10 29.30
C GLN A 399 -22.45 -15.84 28.26
N GLU A 400 -23.43 -15.17 27.67
CA GLU A 400 -24.27 -15.71 26.59
C GLU A 400 -23.41 -16.01 25.35
N HIS A 401 -22.54 -15.07 24.94
CA HIS A 401 -21.63 -15.28 23.80
C HIS A 401 -20.64 -16.44 24.04
N ALA A 402 -20.07 -16.56 25.23
CA ALA A 402 -19.17 -17.68 25.57
C ALA A 402 -19.91 -19.04 25.55
N ALA A 403 -21.17 -19.05 25.99
CA ALA A 403 -22.01 -20.25 25.92
C ALA A 403 -22.28 -20.65 24.46
N ASP A 404 -22.59 -19.69 23.59
CA ASP A 404 -22.81 -19.91 22.16
C ASP A 404 -21.57 -20.48 21.48
N VAL A 405 -20.39 -19.85 21.69
CA VAL A 405 -19.12 -20.33 21.14
C VAL A 405 -18.80 -21.75 21.63
N SER A 406 -19.04 -22.05 22.90
CA SER A 406 -18.85 -23.42 23.44
C SER A 406 -19.80 -24.44 22.81
N GLY A 407 -21.02 -24.02 22.44
CA GLY A 407 -22.03 -24.83 21.77
C GLY A 407 -21.63 -25.13 20.32
N SER A 408 -21.19 -24.11 19.60
CA SER A 408 -20.64 -24.24 18.24
C SER A 408 -19.42 -25.15 18.21
N ALA A 409 -18.46 -24.97 19.15
CA ALA A 409 -17.28 -25.82 19.26
C ALA A 409 -17.64 -27.30 19.51
N ARG A 410 -18.62 -27.57 20.39
CA ARG A 410 -19.12 -28.94 20.63
C ARG A 410 -19.73 -29.55 19.37
N THR A 411 -20.49 -28.76 18.62
CA THR A 411 -21.12 -29.18 17.37
C THR A 411 -20.08 -29.49 16.29
N ALA A 412 -19.07 -28.63 16.15
CA ALA A 412 -17.94 -28.86 15.25
C ALA A 412 -17.16 -30.13 15.61
N LEU A 413 -16.79 -30.33 16.88
CA LEU A 413 -16.08 -31.54 17.32
C LEU A 413 -16.90 -32.82 17.12
N SER A 414 -18.22 -32.77 17.35
CA SER A 414 -19.09 -33.91 17.10
C SER A 414 -19.04 -34.32 15.63
N TYR A 415 -19.09 -33.34 14.72
CA TYR A 415 -18.94 -33.56 13.29
C TYR A 415 -17.56 -34.14 12.92
N LEU A 416 -16.48 -33.59 13.49
CA LEU A 416 -15.10 -34.03 13.18
C LEU A 416 -14.75 -35.42 13.74
N ARG A 417 -15.34 -35.82 14.88
CA ARG A 417 -15.09 -37.12 15.53
C ARG A 417 -15.98 -38.24 15.01
N SER A 418 -17.15 -37.90 14.49
CA SER A 418 -18.07 -38.83 13.84
C SER A 418 -18.35 -38.41 12.40
N PRO A 419 -17.31 -38.23 11.56
CA PRO A 419 -17.54 -37.98 10.15
C PRO A 419 -18.34 -39.18 9.61
N PRO A 420 -19.37 -38.96 8.79
CA PRO A 420 -20.06 -40.05 8.11
C PRO A 420 -19.00 -40.98 7.51
N ARG A 421 -19.13 -42.30 7.73
CA ARG A 421 -18.15 -43.34 7.35
C ARG A 421 -17.78 -43.36 5.85
N SER A 422 -18.28 -42.41 5.06
CA SER A 422 -18.18 -42.25 3.61
C SER A 422 -17.36 -41.02 3.15
N LEU A 423 -16.69 -40.26 4.01
CA LEU A 423 -16.01 -39.01 3.62
C LEU A 423 -14.46 -39.05 3.79
N PRO A 424 -13.70 -39.47 2.76
CA PRO A 424 -12.23 -39.39 2.72
C PRO A 424 -11.69 -37.95 2.56
N THR A 425 -12.56 -36.95 2.70
CA THR A 425 -12.35 -35.54 2.36
C THR A 425 -11.86 -34.70 3.55
N ILE A 426 -11.95 -35.22 4.78
CA ILE A 426 -11.50 -34.53 6.00
C ILE A 426 -10.31 -35.29 6.59
N ARG A 427 -9.20 -34.60 6.81
CA ARG A 427 -7.98 -35.18 7.41
C ARG A 427 -7.41 -34.26 8.49
N CYS A 428 -6.88 -34.84 9.56
CA CYS A 428 -6.10 -34.09 10.54
C CYS A 428 -4.64 -34.07 10.10
N VAL A 429 -3.92 -32.99 10.41
CA VAL A 429 -2.51 -32.84 10.05
C VAL A 429 -1.72 -32.23 11.21
N THR A 430 -0.48 -32.67 11.37
CA THR A 430 0.45 -32.08 12.32
C THR A 430 1.04 -30.77 11.82
N THR A 431 1.64 -29.97 12.71
CA THR A 431 2.37 -28.75 12.32
C THR A 431 3.49 -29.03 11.31
N ARG A 432 4.04 -30.25 11.31
CA ARG A 432 5.07 -30.73 10.37
C ARG A 432 4.49 -31.28 9.05
N GLY A 433 3.19 -31.20 8.83
CA GLY A 433 2.54 -31.65 7.59
C GLY A 433 2.32 -33.15 7.47
N LYS A 434 2.33 -33.90 8.59
CA LYS A 434 2.01 -35.35 8.58
C LYS A 434 0.53 -35.55 8.83
N PHE A 435 -0.14 -36.30 7.95
CA PHE A 435 -1.55 -36.64 8.11
C PHE A 435 -1.76 -37.66 9.23
N ILE A 436 -2.77 -37.43 10.07
CA ILE A 436 -3.21 -38.32 11.13
C ILE A 436 -4.51 -38.99 10.69
N ASN A 437 -4.56 -40.31 10.78
CA ASN A 437 -5.69 -41.12 10.29
C ASN A 437 -6.91 -41.13 11.24
N SER A 438 -6.79 -40.53 12.42
CA SER A 438 -7.85 -40.52 13.44
C SER A 438 -7.91 -39.19 14.18
N PHE A 439 -9.12 -38.65 14.31
CA PHE A 439 -9.43 -37.45 15.09
C PHE A 439 -9.62 -37.73 16.60
N THR A 440 -9.54 -39.01 17.01
CA THR A 440 -9.74 -39.44 18.41
C THR A 440 -8.45 -39.88 19.09
N THR A 441 -7.34 -39.96 18.35
CA THR A 441 -6.05 -40.37 18.92
C THR A 441 -5.38 -39.14 19.52
N PHE A 442 -5.03 -39.21 20.81
CA PHE A 442 -4.26 -38.17 21.48
C PHE A 442 -2.84 -38.16 20.90
N VAL A 443 -2.57 -37.20 20.01
CA VAL A 443 -1.24 -36.98 19.44
C VAL A 443 -0.67 -35.76 20.14
N VAL A 444 0.36 -35.97 20.96
CA VAL A 444 1.17 -34.88 21.49
C VAL A 444 2.25 -34.60 20.46
N GLU A 445 2.26 -33.39 19.92
CA GLU A 445 3.42 -32.91 19.15
C GLU A 445 4.50 -32.50 20.14
N ASP A 446 5.74 -32.98 19.94
CA ASP A 446 6.90 -32.43 20.64
C ASP A 446 6.94 -30.93 20.37
N ASP A 447 6.93 -30.12 21.44
CA ASP A 447 6.82 -28.66 21.42
C ASP A 447 7.80 -28.05 20.41
N ILE A 448 7.29 -27.72 19.22
CA ILE A 448 7.85 -26.68 18.38
C ILE A 448 7.58 -25.40 19.18
N ASP A 449 8.64 -24.80 19.72
CA ASP A 449 8.68 -23.61 20.58
C ASP A 449 7.39 -23.29 21.33
N LYS A 450 7.43 -23.46 22.66
CA LYS A 450 6.31 -23.08 23.55
C LYS A 450 5.89 -21.60 23.41
N ASP A 451 6.72 -20.80 22.75
CA ASP A 451 6.52 -19.37 22.50
C ASP A 451 5.75 -19.07 21.19
N LEU A 452 5.47 -20.07 20.35
CA LEU A 452 4.69 -19.87 19.12
C LEU A 452 3.19 -19.75 19.41
N LYS A 453 2.58 -18.69 18.89
CA LYS A 453 1.12 -18.50 18.93
C LYS A 453 0.41 -19.58 18.09
N ASN A 454 -0.84 -19.86 18.42
CA ASN A 454 -1.63 -20.89 17.71
C ASN A 454 -1.79 -20.56 16.22
N ASP A 455 -1.96 -19.30 15.86
CA ASP A 455 -1.97 -18.81 14.47
C ASP A 455 -0.67 -19.17 13.72
N ASP A 456 0.48 -19.04 14.39
CA ASP A 456 1.77 -19.37 13.81
C ASP A 456 1.91 -20.88 13.58
N ARG A 457 1.28 -21.71 14.43
CA ARG A 457 1.18 -23.16 14.25
C ARG A 457 0.25 -23.54 13.08
N VAL A 458 -0.87 -22.84 12.90
CA VAL A 458 -1.76 -23.00 11.72
C VAL A 458 -1.01 -22.63 10.43
N LEU A 459 -0.27 -21.52 10.44
CA LEU A 459 0.52 -21.10 9.30
C LEU A 459 1.69 -22.06 9.00
N ALA A 460 2.40 -22.52 10.03
CA ALA A 460 3.46 -23.52 9.89
C ALA A 460 2.95 -24.83 9.27
N THR A 461 1.73 -25.24 9.62
CA THR A 461 1.02 -26.35 8.99
C THR A 461 0.84 -26.12 7.48
N CYS A 462 0.35 -24.92 7.09
CA CYS A 462 0.16 -24.56 5.68
C CYS A 462 1.47 -24.60 4.89
N ILE A 463 2.55 -24.03 5.45
CA ILE A 463 3.88 -24.01 4.83
C ILE A 463 4.42 -25.43 4.64
N SER A 464 4.28 -26.29 5.64
CA SER A 464 4.71 -27.69 5.57
C SER A 464 3.96 -28.45 4.46
N LEU A 465 2.65 -28.22 4.31
CA LEU A 465 1.86 -28.80 3.22
C LEU A 465 2.25 -28.24 1.84
N CYS A 466 2.61 -26.96 1.75
CA CYS A 466 3.11 -26.34 0.52
C CYS A 466 4.44 -26.96 0.06
N ARG A 467 5.36 -27.24 0.99
CA ARG A 467 6.65 -27.90 0.69
C ARG A 467 6.48 -29.33 0.18
N ASN A 468 5.48 -30.05 0.70
CA ASN A 468 5.24 -31.44 0.33
C ASN A 468 4.49 -31.61 -1.01
N SER A 469 3.96 -30.53 -1.62
CA SER A 469 2.98 -30.61 -2.70
C SER A 469 3.44 -30.16 -4.10
N GLY A 470 4.65 -29.60 -4.26
CA GLY A 470 5.12 -29.07 -5.54
C GLY A 470 6.65 -29.02 -5.71
N LYS A 471 7.10 -29.17 -6.97
CA LYS A 471 8.48 -28.93 -7.39
C LYS A 471 8.66 -27.44 -7.65
N GLU A 472 9.50 -26.77 -6.88
CA GLU A 472 9.93 -25.41 -7.20
C GLU A 472 10.84 -25.49 -8.43
N GLN A 473 10.45 -24.86 -9.53
CA GLN A 473 11.30 -24.72 -10.71
C GLN A 473 11.78 -23.27 -10.77
N THR A 474 13.04 -23.06 -10.43
CA THR A 474 13.73 -21.78 -10.60
C THR A 474 14.72 -21.92 -11.74
N LYS A 475 14.48 -21.19 -12.84
CA LYS A 475 15.52 -20.91 -13.84
C LYS A 475 16.17 -19.57 -13.46
N PRO A 476 17.49 -19.42 -13.54
CA PRO A 476 18.15 -18.15 -13.28
C PRO A 476 17.64 -17.07 -14.25
N GLY A 477 17.11 -15.97 -13.72
CA GLY A 477 16.65 -14.81 -14.50
C GLY A 477 15.14 -14.74 -14.77
N ASP A 478 14.37 -15.79 -14.48
CA ASP A 478 12.90 -15.79 -14.61
C ASP A 478 12.21 -15.58 -13.25
N PRO A 479 10.99 -15.00 -13.23
CA PRO A 479 10.17 -14.91 -12.03
C PRO A 479 9.96 -16.29 -11.38
N ARG A 480 10.00 -16.34 -10.03
CA ARG A 480 9.86 -17.59 -9.27
C ARG A 480 8.42 -18.08 -9.40
N HIS A 481 8.20 -19.15 -10.17
CA HIS A 481 6.87 -19.73 -10.36
C HIS A 481 6.56 -20.79 -9.28
N LEU A 482 5.59 -20.50 -8.42
CA LEU A 482 5.17 -21.36 -7.32
C LEU A 482 3.80 -21.97 -7.63
N VAL A 483 3.72 -23.30 -7.69
CA VAL A 483 2.42 -23.99 -7.77
C VAL A 483 1.97 -24.33 -6.34
N ARG A 484 0.88 -23.71 -5.87
CA ARG A 484 0.37 -23.91 -4.52
C ARG A 484 -0.95 -24.66 -4.55
N LYS A 485 -0.97 -25.83 -3.90
CA LYS A 485 -2.17 -26.67 -3.75
C LYS A 485 -2.93 -26.45 -2.43
N VAL A 486 -2.37 -25.64 -1.56
CA VAL A 486 -2.89 -25.35 -0.22
C VAL A 486 -3.53 -23.98 -0.24
N VAL A 487 -4.70 -23.85 0.37
CA VAL A 487 -5.36 -22.57 0.62
C VAL A 487 -5.72 -22.51 2.10
N LEU A 488 -5.30 -21.45 2.77
CA LEU A 488 -5.71 -21.14 4.14
C LEU A 488 -7.10 -20.50 4.11
N LEU A 489 -8.02 -21.01 4.92
CA LEU A 489 -9.33 -20.44 5.15
C LEU A 489 -9.33 -19.69 6.49
N THR A 490 -9.48 -18.38 6.45
CA THR A 490 -9.47 -17.51 7.64
C THR A 490 -10.10 -16.16 7.33
N GLU A 491 -10.76 -15.57 8.32
CA GLU A 491 -11.20 -14.16 8.31
C GLU A 491 -10.27 -13.27 9.15
N ASP A 492 -9.37 -13.87 9.93
CA ASP A 492 -8.38 -13.11 10.70
C ASP A 492 -7.39 -12.38 9.78
N ARG A 493 -7.38 -11.06 9.91
CA ARG A 493 -6.53 -10.16 9.12
C ARG A 493 -5.03 -10.37 9.38
N ASN A 494 -4.63 -10.61 10.62
CA ASN A 494 -3.23 -10.80 10.99
C ASN A 494 -2.70 -12.12 10.43
N LEU A 495 -3.46 -13.21 10.60
CA LEU A 495 -3.12 -14.51 10.04
C LEU A 495 -3.09 -14.44 8.50
N ARG A 496 -4.03 -13.72 7.86
CA ARG A 496 -4.03 -13.47 6.41
C ARG A 496 -2.76 -12.75 5.95
N VAL A 497 -2.34 -11.68 6.62
CA VAL A 497 -1.08 -10.96 6.29
C VAL A 497 0.13 -11.89 6.46
N LYS A 498 0.22 -12.63 7.57
CA LYS A 498 1.32 -13.57 7.83
C LYS A 498 1.42 -14.68 6.78
N ALA A 499 0.28 -15.15 6.26
CA ALA A 499 0.20 -16.16 5.22
C ALA A 499 0.60 -15.65 3.83
N LEU A 500 0.12 -14.46 3.45
CA LEU A 500 0.49 -13.82 2.18
C LEU A 500 1.99 -13.48 2.14
N ALA A 501 2.57 -13.04 3.26
CA ALA A 501 4.01 -12.80 3.37
C ALA A 501 4.88 -14.06 3.20
N ARG A 502 4.27 -15.25 3.22
CA ARG A 502 4.94 -16.55 3.05
C ARG A 502 4.44 -17.32 1.82
N ASP A 503 3.87 -16.62 0.84
CA ASP A 503 3.36 -17.18 -0.42
C ASP A 503 2.31 -18.30 -0.23
N VAL A 504 1.50 -18.20 0.84
CA VAL A 504 0.37 -19.09 1.11
C VAL A 504 -0.92 -18.41 0.66
N PRO A 505 -1.67 -18.96 -0.31
CA PRO A 505 -2.96 -18.43 -0.72
C PRO A 505 -3.98 -18.44 0.42
N VAL A 506 -4.77 -17.37 0.53
CA VAL A 506 -5.79 -17.20 1.58
C VAL A 506 -7.14 -16.82 1.00
N ARG A 507 -8.22 -17.36 1.55
CA ARG A 507 -9.61 -16.99 1.26
C ARG A 507 -10.49 -17.08 2.50
N GLU A 508 -11.59 -16.35 2.50
CA GLU A 508 -12.66 -16.50 3.49
C GLU A 508 -13.53 -17.71 3.09
N VAL A 509 -14.19 -18.36 4.07
CA VAL A 509 -15.00 -19.56 3.79
C VAL A 509 -16.16 -19.26 2.82
N PRO A 510 -16.94 -18.16 2.99
CA PRO A 510 -17.99 -17.76 2.07
C PRO A 510 -17.49 -17.56 0.63
N ASP A 511 -16.41 -16.79 0.48
CA ASP A 511 -15.79 -16.49 -0.81
C ASP A 511 -15.29 -17.76 -1.52
N PHE A 512 -14.64 -18.65 -0.77
CA PHE A 512 -14.17 -19.91 -1.33
C PHE A 512 -15.32 -20.79 -1.80
N ALA A 513 -16.39 -20.89 -1.01
CA ALA A 513 -17.55 -21.68 -1.39
C ALA A 513 -18.25 -21.12 -2.63
N GLN A 514 -18.41 -19.79 -2.72
CA GLN A 514 -18.95 -19.14 -3.92
C GLN A 514 -18.08 -19.43 -5.15
N TRP A 515 -16.75 -19.29 -5.03
CA TRP A 515 -15.81 -19.60 -6.09
C TRP A 515 -15.87 -21.08 -6.53
N ALA A 516 -16.08 -21.98 -5.58
CA ALA A 516 -16.26 -23.41 -5.83
C ALA A 516 -17.65 -23.80 -6.38
N GLY A 517 -18.59 -22.85 -6.50
CA GLY A 517 -19.97 -23.11 -6.92
C GLY A 517 -20.83 -23.81 -5.86
N LEU A 518 -20.48 -23.65 -4.57
CA LEU A 518 -21.14 -24.26 -3.40
C LEU A 518 -21.85 -23.23 -2.50
N GLY A 519 -21.79 -21.95 -2.87
CA GLY A 519 -22.34 -20.79 -2.15
C GLY A 519 -23.85 -20.70 -2.15
#